data_AF-A0A562BD81-F1
#
_entry.id   AF-A0A562BD81-F1
#
_cell.length_a   1.000
_cell.length_b   1.000
_cell.length_c   1.000
_cell.angle_alpha   90.00
_cell.angle_beta   90.00
_cell.angle_gamma   90.00
#
_symmetry.space_group_name_H-M   'P 1'
#
loop_
_entity.id
_entity.type
_entity.pdbx_description
1 polymer ?
#
loop_
_entity_poly.entity_id
_entity_poly.type
_entity_poly.pdbx_seq_one_letter_code
_entity_poly.pdbx_strand_id
1 'polypeptide(L)'
;MAALQGPNLGVNYGWAARESGWNTGMDANLKLLDAVLQLSVKSRAQATPPASPANGDRYIVAANPTGAWAGKAGQIAVRIDAGWSFHAPKIGWTCFIEDEGVLSVYKASGWSPGLAF
;
A
#
# COMPACT_ATOMS: atom_id res chain seq x y z
N MET A 1 -2.59 -13.43 21.89
CA MET A 1 -3.34 -13.32 20.61
C MET A 1 -2.93 -12.01 19.96
N ALA A 2 -2.84 -11.99 18.63
CA ALA A 2 -2.64 -10.74 17.90
C ALA A 2 -3.82 -9.80 18.18
N ALA A 3 -3.58 -8.49 18.21
CA ALA A 3 -4.68 -7.57 18.43
C ALA A 3 -5.52 -7.37 17.16
N LEU A 4 -4.91 -7.45 15.97
CA LEU A 4 -5.54 -7.10 14.70
C LEU A 4 -5.03 -7.98 13.54
N GLN A 5 -5.76 -7.95 12.42
CA GLN A 5 -5.39 -8.59 11.16
C GLN A 5 -5.32 -7.57 10.02
N GLY A 6 -4.31 -7.73 9.17
CA GLY A 6 -4.13 -6.97 7.94
C GLY A 6 -5.30 -7.19 6.98
N PRO A 7 -5.78 -6.13 6.31
CA PRO A 7 -6.98 -6.22 5.46
C PRO A 7 -6.77 -6.96 4.14
N ASN A 8 -5.52 -7.19 3.71
CA ASN A 8 -5.25 -7.76 2.39
C ASN A 8 -4.97 -9.27 2.44
N LEU A 9 -4.03 -9.70 3.28
CA LEU A 9 -3.61 -11.10 3.41
C LEU A 9 -4.03 -11.72 4.74
N GLY A 10 -4.62 -10.93 5.66
CA GLY A 10 -4.98 -11.41 6.99
C GLY A 10 -3.78 -11.61 7.90
N VAL A 11 -2.64 -10.96 7.63
CA VAL A 11 -1.45 -11.07 8.47
C VAL A 11 -1.75 -10.48 9.85
N ASN A 12 -1.55 -11.28 10.89
CA ASN A 12 -1.71 -10.84 12.26
C ASN A 12 -0.66 -9.76 12.62
N TYR A 13 -1.05 -8.73 13.37
CA TYR A 13 -0.15 -7.71 13.94
C TYR A 13 -0.70 -7.13 15.26
N GLY A 14 0.09 -6.27 15.91
CA GLY A 14 -0.36 -5.45 17.03
C GLY A 14 -0.37 -6.16 18.37
N TRP A 15 0.49 -7.17 18.56
CA TRP A 15 0.55 -7.88 19.83
C TRP A 15 1.08 -6.97 20.95
N ALA A 16 0.47 -7.11 22.14
CA ALA A 16 0.73 -6.22 23.28
C ALA A 16 1.45 -6.92 24.46
N ALA A 17 1.29 -8.24 24.60
CA ALA A 17 1.76 -8.94 25.79
C ALA A 17 3.22 -9.37 25.68
N ARG A 18 4.09 -8.79 26.54
CA ARG A 18 5.53 -9.13 26.64
C ARG A 18 6.37 -8.77 25.41
N GLU A 19 5.91 -7.79 24.63
CA GLU A 19 6.56 -7.39 23.37
C GLU A 19 7.13 -5.97 23.38
N SER A 20 7.48 -5.46 24.57
CA SER A 20 8.01 -4.11 24.72
C SER A 20 9.37 -3.96 24.02
N GLY A 21 9.46 -3.02 23.08
CA GLY A 21 10.71 -2.57 22.46
C GLY A 21 10.96 -3.08 21.03
N TRP A 22 10.25 -4.12 20.58
CA TRP A 22 10.38 -4.63 19.20
C TRP A 22 9.06 -4.65 18.42
N ASN A 23 7.90 -4.66 19.12
CA ASN A 23 6.59 -4.76 18.50
C ASN A 23 6.32 -3.64 17.47
N THR A 24 6.66 -2.39 17.76
CA THR A 24 6.43 -1.26 16.84
C THR A 24 7.09 -1.47 15.48
N GLY A 25 8.34 -1.95 15.46
CA GLY A 25 9.07 -2.21 14.21
C GLY A 25 8.52 -3.44 13.49
N MET A 26 8.18 -4.49 14.24
CA MET A 26 7.57 -5.69 13.67
C MET A 26 6.20 -5.39 13.04
N ASP A 27 5.35 -4.63 13.72
CA ASP A 27 4.04 -4.24 13.23
C ASP A 27 4.15 -3.43 11.92
N ALA A 28 5.11 -2.52 11.84
CA ALA A 28 5.37 -1.76 10.62
C ALA A 28 5.80 -2.69 9.46
N ASN A 29 6.65 -3.68 9.73
CA ASN A 29 7.09 -4.66 8.73
C ASN A 29 5.94 -5.57 8.27
N LEU A 30 5.11 -6.05 9.19
CA LEU A 30 3.99 -6.93 8.87
C LEU A 30 2.91 -6.19 8.09
N LYS A 31 2.61 -4.93 8.43
CA LYS A 31 1.72 -4.06 7.64
C LYS A 31 2.27 -3.81 6.23
N LEU A 32 3.57 -3.59 6.10
CA LEU A 32 4.22 -3.46 4.78
C LEU A 32 4.09 -4.75 3.96
N LEU A 33 4.32 -5.91 4.57
CA LEU A 33 4.19 -7.21 3.88
C LEU A 33 2.74 -7.45 3.45
N ASP A 34 1.76 -7.24 4.34
CA ASP A 34 0.33 -7.35 4.01
C ASP A 34 -0.07 -6.42 2.85
N ALA A 35 0.47 -5.19 2.84
CA ALA A 35 0.19 -4.21 1.80
C ALA A 35 0.74 -4.58 0.41
N VAL A 36 1.98 -5.10 0.36
CA VAL A 36 2.78 -5.20 -0.87
C VAL A 36 2.82 -6.62 -1.45
N LEU A 37 2.70 -7.67 -0.65
CA LEU A 37 2.56 -9.02 -1.19
C LEU A 37 1.21 -9.13 -1.91
N GLN A 38 1.24 -9.62 -3.16
CA GLN A 38 0.06 -9.65 -4.04
C GLN A 38 -0.57 -8.25 -4.20
N LEU A 39 0.27 -7.27 -4.52
CA LEU A 39 -0.14 -5.87 -4.66
C LEU A 39 -1.22 -5.72 -5.76
N SER A 40 -2.39 -5.24 -5.34
CA SER A 40 -3.50 -4.82 -6.20
C SER A 40 -3.91 -3.43 -5.76
N VAL A 41 -4.00 -2.48 -6.68
CA VAL A 41 -4.39 -1.10 -6.41
C VAL A 41 -5.66 -0.77 -7.19
N LYS A 42 -6.54 0.01 -6.56
CA LYS A 42 -7.78 0.47 -7.17
C LYS A 42 -7.54 1.39 -8.36
N SER A 43 -6.56 2.29 -8.25
CA SER A 43 -6.22 3.24 -9.30
C SER A 43 -4.80 3.80 -9.13
N ARG A 44 -4.24 4.30 -10.24
CA ARG A 44 -3.01 5.09 -10.28
C ARG A 44 -3.18 6.54 -10.72
N ALA A 45 -4.41 6.93 -11.07
CA ALA A 45 -4.73 8.26 -11.61
C ALA A 45 -5.23 9.24 -10.54
N GLN A 46 -5.31 8.80 -9.28
CA GLN A 46 -5.93 9.56 -8.21
C GLN A 46 -4.88 10.36 -7.41
N ALA A 47 -5.05 11.68 -7.34
CA ALA A 47 -4.17 12.59 -6.58
C ALA A 47 -4.73 12.94 -5.19
N THR A 48 -6.01 12.68 -4.95
CA THR A 48 -6.69 13.02 -3.71
C THR A 48 -7.24 11.73 -3.07
N PRO A 49 -7.13 11.55 -1.74
CA PRO A 49 -7.71 10.38 -1.09
C PRO A 49 -9.23 10.35 -1.32
N PRO A 50 -9.84 9.17 -1.56
CA PRO A 50 -11.28 9.04 -1.59
C PRO A 50 -11.91 9.57 -0.30
N ALA A 51 -13.13 10.12 -0.39
CA ALA A 51 -13.85 10.62 0.79
C ALA A 51 -14.24 9.48 1.76
N SER A 52 -14.41 8.26 1.26
CA SER A 52 -14.80 7.08 2.04
C SER A 52 -13.97 5.86 1.62
N PRO A 53 -12.67 5.82 1.97
CA PRO A 53 -11.80 4.69 1.65
C PRO A 53 -12.12 3.52 2.58
N ALA A 54 -12.22 2.31 2.02
CA ALA A 54 -12.37 1.08 2.80
C ALA A 54 -11.00 0.61 3.33
N ASN A 55 -11.01 -0.14 4.42
CA ASN A 55 -9.79 -0.76 4.94
C ASN A 55 -9.23 -1.75 3.89
N GLY A 56 -7.93 -1.71 3.62
CA GLY A 56 -7.28 -2.47 2.55
C GLY A 56 -7.25 -1.78 1.18
N ASP A 57 -7.92 -0.62 1.04
CA ASP A 57 -7.84 0.14 -0.21
C ASP A 57 -6.42 0.59 -0.48
N ARG A 58 -5.96 0.32 -1.70
CA ARG A 58 -4.60 0.61 -2.16
C ARG A 58 -4.64 1.46 -3.43
N TYR A 59 -3.77 2.45 -3.51
CA TYR A 59 -3.67 3.38 -4.64
C TYR A 59 -2.22 3.69 -4.93
N ILE A 60 -1.90 3.94 -6.21
CA ILE A 60 -0.66 4.65 -6.57
C ILE A 60 -1.02 6.14 -6.60
N VAL A 61 -0.38 6.92 -5.74
CA VAL A 61 -0.65 8.36 -5.61
C VAL A 61 -0.19 9.09 -6.87
N ALA A 62 -1.12 9.73 -7.57
CA ALA A 62 -0.82 10.48 -8.79
C ALA A 62 -0.02 11.77 -8.51
N ALA A 63 0.35 12.46 -9.58
CA ALA A 63 1.03 13.75 -9.49
C ALA A 63 0.15 14.81 -8.79
N ASN A 64 0.81 15.79 -8.16
CA ASN A 64 0.17 16.90 -7.42
C ASN A 64 -0.81 16.45 -6.32
N PRO A 65 -0.38 15.58 -5.38
CA PRO A 65 -1.30 15.02 -4.42
C PRO A 65 -1.73 16.03 -3.35
N THR A 66 -2.94 15.84 -2.82
CA THR A 66 -3.54 16.75 -1.83
C THR A 66 -4.03 16.03 -0.58
N GLY A 67 -4.43 16.81 0.43
CA GLY A 67 -4.95 16.28 1.69
C GLY A 67 -3.95 15.36 2.37
N ALA A 68 -4.41 14.19 2.83
CA ALA A 68 -3.55 13.20 3.49
C ALA A 68 -2.44 12.64 2.59
N TRP A 69 -2.53 12.80 1.26
CA TRP A 69 -1.55 12.30 0.30
C TRP A 69 -0.50 13.34 -0.10
N ALA A 70 -0.59 14.58 0.41
CA ALA A 70 0.36 15.65 0.09
C ALA A 70 1.82 15.21 0.32
N GLY A 71 2.66 15.45 -0.69
CA GLY A 71 4.09 15.05 -0.68
C GLY A 71 4.35 13.55 -0.87
N LYS A 72 3.35 12.75 -1.23
CA LYS A 72 3.47 11.28 -1.41
C LYS A 72 3.33 10.83 -2.87
N ALA A 73 3.56 11.71 -3.83
CA ALA A 73 3.45 11.42 -5.26
C ALA A 73 4.29 10.17 -5.63
N GLY A 74 3.68 9.26 -6.40
CA GLY A 74 4.30 8.02 -6.86
C GLY A 74 4.42 6.91 -5.81
N GLN A 75 4.07 7.16 -4.55
CA GLN A 75 4.05 6.13 -3.51
C GLN A 75 2.77 5.31 -3.58
N ILE A 76 2.82 4.10 -3.07
CA ILE A 76 1.65 3.25 -2.83
C ILE A 76 1.04 3.69 -1.51
N ALA A 77 -0.17 4.26 -1.57
CA ALA A 77 -0.98 4.58 -0.40
C ALA A 77 -1.87 3.39 -0.05
N VAL A 78 -1.86 2.97 1.21
CA VAL A 78 -2.66 1.85 1.72
C VAL A 78 -3.47 2.30 2.91
N ARG A 79 -4.77 2.04 2.89
CA ARG A 79 -5.67 2.29 4.00
C ARG A 79 -5.57 1.13 5.00
N ILE A 80 -5.07 1.39 6.20
CA ILE A 80 -5.00 0.39 7.29
C ILE A 80 -5.63 1.00 8.54
N ASP A 81 -6.63 0.30 9.08
CA ASP A 81 -7.48 0.72 10.20
C ASP A 81 -8.16 2.07 9.90
N ALA A 82 -7.58 3.18 10.36
CA ALA A 82 -8.07 4.54 10.13
C ALA A 82 -7.03 5.49 9.50
N GLY A 83 -5.87 4.96 9.11
CA GLY A 83 -4.73 5.74 8.61
C GLY A 83 -4.33 5.39 7.18
N TRP A 84 -3.56 6.29 6.56
CA TRP A 84 -2.83 6.00 5.33
C TRP A 84 -1.39 5.61 5.67
N SER A 85 -0.98 4.45 5.20
CA SER A 85 0.43 4.02 5.15
C SER A 85 0.95 4.26 3.74
N PHE A 86 2.20 4.70 3.60
CA PHE A 86 2.79 4.98 2.30
C PHE A 86 4.09 4.23 2.11
N HIS A 87 4.22 3.62 0.93
CA HIS A 87 5.38 2.80 0.58
C HIS A 87 5.93 3.24 -0.77
N ALA A 88 7.22 3.57 -0.82
CA ALA A 88 7.91 3.86 -2.07
C ALA A 88 8.12 2.55 -2.85
N PRO A 89 7.59 2.43 -4.08
CA PRO A 89 7.82 1.24 -4.89
C PRO A 89 9.30 1.10 -5.27
N LYS A 90 9.76 -0.14 -5.44
CA LYS A 90 11.10 -0.46 -5.93
C LYS A 90 11.02 -1.10 -7.31
N ILE A 91 12.09 -0.96 -8.10
CA ILE A 91 12.18 -1.56 -9.44
C ILE A 91 11.88 -3.06 -9.35
N GLY A 92 11.02 -3.55 -10.25
CA GLY A 92 10.58 -4.95 -10.31
C GLY A 92 9.34 -5.26 -9.49
N TRP A 93 8.81 -4.33 -8.69
CA TRP A 93 7.52 -4.51 -8.03
C TRP A 93 6.41 -4.66 -9.06
N THR A 94 5.58 -5.68 -8.89
CA THR A 94 4.40 -5.93 -9.72
C THR A 94 3.15 -5.42 -9.00
N CYS A 95 2.17 -4.96 -9.77
CA CYS A 95 0.91 -4.45 -9.26
C CYS A 95 -0.18 -4.73 -10.29
N PHE A 96 -1.30 -5.31 -9.86
CA PHE A 96 -2.52 -5.29 -10.67
C PHE A 96 -3.24 -3.96 -10.45
N ILE A 97 -3.65 -3.29 -11.52
CA ILE A 97 -4.33 -2.00 -11.46
C ILE A 97 -5.78 -2.27 -11.85
N GLU A 98 -6.67 -2.23 -10.87
CA GLU A 98 -8.03 -2.79 -10.96
C GLU A 98 -8.92 -2.02 -11.93
N ASP A 99 -8.87 -0.69 -11.91
CA ASP A 99 -9.65 0.16 -12.82
C ASP A 99 -9.18 0.09 -14.28
N GLU A 100 -7.90 -0.22 -14.50
CA GLU A 100 -7.33 -0.43 -15.84
C GLU A 100 -7.44 -1.91 -16.29
N GLY A 101 -7.58 -2.86 -15.37
CA GLY A 101 -7.55 -4.29 -15.67
C GLY A 101 -6.17 -4.79 -16.13
N VAL A 102 -5.08 -4.11 -15.71
CA VAL A 102 -3.73 -4.30 -16.26
C VAL A 102 -2.74 -4.68 -15.16
N LEU A 103 -1.97 -5.74 -15.42
CA LEU A 103 -0.77 -6.04 -14.65
C LEU A 103 0.37 -5.11 -15.07
N SER A 104 0.90 -4.36 -14.10
CA SER A 104 1.98 -3.39 -14.28
C SER A 104 3.21 -3.75 -13.46
N VAL A 105 4.37 -3.29 -13.92
CA VAL A 105 5.64 -3.40 -13.20
C VAL A 105 6.25 -2.01 -13.00
N TYR A 106 6.87 -1.79 -11.85
CA TYR A 106 7.61 -0.56 -11.57
C TYR A 106 9.02 -0.63 -12.17
N LYS A 107 9.34 0.33 -13.04
CA LYS A 107 10.64 0.49 -13.71
C LYS A 107 11.29 1.82 -13.27
N ALA A 108 12.52 2.09 -13.74
CA ALA A 108 13.18 3.36 -13.49
C ALA A 108 12.38 4.58 -13.99
N SER A 109 11.56 4.40 -15.02
CA SER A 109 10.65 5.41 -15.58
C SER A 109 9.28 5.46 -14.89
N GLY A 110 9.05 4.64 -13.85
CA GLY A 110 7.76 4.50 -13.16
C GLY A 110 6.98 3.24 -13.58
N TRP A 111 5.68 3.24 -13.28
CA TRP A 111 4.78 2.11 -13.55
C TRP A 111 4.45 1.97 -15.05
N SER A 112 4.67 0.79 -15.61
CA SER A 112 4.32 0.46 -17.00
C SER A 112 3.57 -0.87 -17.10
N PRO A 113 2.61 -0.99 -18.03
CA PRO A 113 1.96 -2.27 -18.35
C PRO A 113 2.95 -3.36 -18.76
N GLY A 114 2.68 -4.60 -18.34
CA GLY A 114 3.37 -5.79 -18.81
C GLY A 114 4.75 -6.05 -18.19
N LEU A 115 5.19 -7.30 -18.27
CA LEU A 115 6.53 -7.76 -17.84
C LEU A 115 7.52 -7.96 -18.99
N ALA A 116 7.04 -7.97 -20.24
CA ALA A 116 7.87 -8.13 -21.43
C ALA A 116 8.16 -6.77 -22.09
N PHE A 117 9.32 -6.68 -22.73
CA PHE A 117 9.78 -5.54 -23.52
C PHE A 117 9.31 -5.68 -24.97
#